data_AF-A0AAD1U919-F1
#
_entry.id   AF-A0AAD1U919-F1
#
_cell.length_a   1.000
_cell.length_b   1.000
_cell.length_c   1.000
_cell.angle_alpha   90.00
_cell.angle_beta   90.00
_cell.angle_gamma   90.00
#
_symmetry.space_group_name_H-M   'P 1'
#
loop_
_entity.id
_entity.type
_entity.pdbx_description
1 polymer ?
#
loop_
_entity_poly.entity_id
_entity_poly.type
_entity_poly.pdbx_seq_one_letter_code
_entity_poly.pdbx_strand_id
1 'polypeptide(L)'
;MAQPKKGKKKWKCGCGEKFSKKKFKKHVKICEAAVVSSSSSDEEFKYEESPQPRKSGGFFSRLFSFSTTKEPEEYKMRCEGCKECFDSEESNDIHFLENCAHIICHDCLKQITTEKYGKEDTVPCPKCGGPITDYEIKYVLGEDFYNKLQQDAIGNILGEDYSLVHCDCGNMFEFTKSKTDYSVKDENGNTLSKKAAKHYAKRRVRCNACEENFCIKCKVKPYHIGYTCKEYKKFKKGKKCRFCGELIPKSKKKKGAFKKVCDNQECIDQINACCDKIHDCGHPCKGFAGEEDCLSCLHPDCVEENHRPTLDQNDDTFCTICYISGLGEKPCIQLGCKHIFHVDCITEIIQNKWAGPRITFLFKKCPSCKAEIDAYNHPQISELLEEACELEEEIIKLAVERAKVEGIDKDPRLKNKKDEYYNDLERYAMERMSYYTCHQCENPYYGGLKECGNMAQAEGNFNAEELVCGKCSSEGLAGKTDCSIHGKEYIEFKCRYCCTISQWFCFGTTHFCDPCHRIAGRNKITKCPGKDKCGIKVEHPDNGEEFALGCGLCRHAAGSEM
;
A
#
# COMPACT_ATOMS: atom_id res chain seq x y z
N MET A 1 -8.26 -58.30 -19.66
CA MET A 1 -7.62 -57.72 -18.45
C MET A 1 -6.20 -57.27 -18.81
N ALA A 2 -6.02 -55.99 -19.10
CA ALA A 2 -4.72 -55.39 -19.35
C ALA A 2 -4.67 -54.04 -18.61
N GLN A 3 -3.75 -53.91 -17.66
CA GLN A 3 -3.54 -52.71 -16.86
C GLN A 3 -2.79 -51.64 -17.68
N PRO A 4 -3.10 -50.33 -17.53
CA PRO A 4 -2.38 -49.27 -18.24
C PRO A 4 -1.10 -48.86 -17.50
N LYS A 5 -0.04 -48.63 -18.28
CA LYS A 5 1.29 -48.17 -17.83
C LYS A 5 1.26 -46.70 -17.40
N LYS A 6 1.82 -46.40 -16.22
CA LYS A 6 1.98 -45.04 -15.65
C LYS A 6 2.89 -44.15 -16.54
N GLY A 7 2.35 -43.02 -17.03
CA GLY A 7 3.09 -41.98 -17.74
C GLY A 7 3.96 -41.11 -16.82
N LYS A 8 5.19 -40.79 -17.24
CA LYS A 8 6.16 -39.97 -16.48
C LYS A 8 5.83 -38.47 -16.61
N LYS A 9 5.45 -37.78 -15.52
CA LYS A 9 5.30 -36.31 -15.46
C LYS A 9 6.66 -35.62 -15.74
N LYS A 10 6.72 -34.73 -16.73
CA LYS A 10 7.88 -33.85 -17.04
C LYS A 10 7.66 -32.49 -16.36
N TRP A 11 8.71 -31.92 -15.77
CA TRP A 11 8.65 -30.66 -15.01
C TRP A 11 9.23 -29.52 -15.85
N LYS A 12 8.56 -28.36 -15.87
CA LYS A 12 8.97 -27.16 -16.63
C LYS A 12 9.55 -26.09 -15.69
N CYS A 13 10.63 -25.45 -16.13
CA CYS A 13 11.18 -24.20 -15.58
C CYS A 13 10.43 -23.00 -16.19
N GLY A 14 10.40 -21.84 -15.50
CA GLY A 14 9.86 -20.58 -16.05
C GLY A 14 10.54 -20.08 -17.33
N CYS A 15 11.69 -20.66 -17.68
CA CYS A 15 12.43 -20.49 -18.92
C CYS A 15 11.95 -21.38 -20.09
N GLY A 16 10.93 -22.23 -19.88
CA GLY A 16 10.32 -23.06 -20.93
C GLY A 16 10.95 -24.45 -21.16
N GLU A 17 12.15 -24.73 -20.63
CA GLU A 17 12.81 -26.03 -20.81
C GLU A 17 12.18 -27.17 -19.96
N LYS A 18 12.11 -28.39 -20.55
CA LYS A 18 11.49 -29.58 -19.94
C LYS A 18 12.55 -30.53 -19.39
N PHE A 19 12.50 -30.83 -18.08
CA PHE A 19 13.46 -31.72 -17.43
C PHE A 19 12.82 -32.98 -16.84
N SER A 20 13.64 -34.03 -16.66
CA SER A 20 13.29 -35.16 -15.79
C SER A 20 13.50 -34.77 -14.32
N LYS A 21 12.74 -35.36 -13.37
CA LYS A 21 12.73 -34.99 -11.94
C LYS A 21 14.13 -34.92 -11.29
N LYS A 22 15.07 -35.79 -11.71
CA LYS A 22 16.48 -35.77 -11.24
C LYS A 22 17.29 -34.62 -11.85
N LYS A 23 17.05 -34.24 -13.12
CA LYS A 23 17.74 -33.12 -13.78
C LYS A 23 17.18 -31.76 -13.32
N PHE A 24 15.89 -31.68 -13.02
CA PHE A 24 15.25 -30.45 -12.52
C PHE A 24 15.87 -29.94 -11.22
N LYS A 25 16.08 -30.82 -10.22
CA LYS A 25 16.74 -30.45 -8.96
C LYS A 25 18.18 -29.95 -9.13
N LYS A 26 18.89 -30.43 -10.16
CA LYS A 26 20.25 -29.98 -10.48
C LYS A 26 20.24 -28.64 -11.23
N HIS A 27 19.24 -28.42 -12.09
CA HIS A 27 19.05 -27.18 -12.83
C HIS A 27 18.63 -26.00 -11.91
N VAL A 28 17.72 -26.22 -10.96
CA VAL A 28 17.33 -25.20 -9.96
C VAL A 28 18.54 -24.69 -9.16
N LYS A 29 19.42 -25.59 -8.72
CA LYS A 29 20.68 -25.22 -8.04
C LYS A 29 21.65 -24.41 -8.89
N ILE A 30 21.63 -24.57 -10.21
CA ILE A 30 22.49 -23.82 -11.14
C ILE A 30 21.90 -22.43 -11.38
N CYS A 31 20.57 -22.31 -11.49
CA CYS A 31 19.89 -21.03 -11.63
C CYS A 31 19.99 -20.17 -10.37
N GLU A 32 19.93 -20.77 -9.17
CA GLU A 32 20.15 -20.06 -7.90
C GLU A 32 21.59 -19.51 -7.78
N ALA A 33 22.59 -20.19 -8.35
CA ALA A 33 23.97 -19.73 -8.35
C ALA A 33 24.25 -18.61 -9.37
N ALA A 34 23.52 -18.57 -10.49
CA ALA A 34 23.71 -17.56 -11.55
C ALA A 34 23.11 -16.18 -11.20
N VAL A 35 22.10 -16.14 -10.32
CA VAL A 35 21.51 -14.87 -9.83
C VAL A 35 22.46 -14.14 -8.86
N VAL A 36 23.37 -14.86 -8.21
CA VAL A 36 24.35 -14.26 -7.26
C VAL A 36 25.55 -13.63 -7.99
N SER A 37 25.80 -13.97 -9.26
CA SER A 37 26.99 -13.54 -10.01
C SER A 37 26.76 -12.42 -11.04
N SER A 38 25.61 -11.75 -11.05
CA SER A 38 25.29 -10.71 -12.05
C SER A 38 25.04 -9.30 -11.49
N SER A 39 25.40 -9.04 -10.23
CA SER A 39 25.43 -7.69 -9.65
C SER A 39 26.84 -7.36 -9.13
N SER A 40 27.77 -7.05 -10.04
CA SER A 40 29.04 -6.40 -9.68
C SER A 40 29.53 -5.52 -10.83
N SER A 41 29.00 -4.30 -10.89
CA SER A 41 29.65 -3.18 -11.57
C SER A 41 29.19 -1.90 -10.87
N ASP A 42 29.65 -1.72 -9.64
CA ASP A 42 29.54 -0.45 -8.94
C ASP A 42 30.84 0.34 -9.20
N GLU A 43 30.70 1.46 -9.89
CA GLU A 43 31.73 2.50 -9.97
C GLU A 43 31.87 3.17 -8.59
N GLU A 44 33.07 3.12 -8.02
CA GLU A 44 33.42 3.76 -6.75
C GLU A 44 33.36 5.29 -6.85
N PHE A 45 32.37 5.92 -6.22
CA PHE A 45 32.42 7.33 -5.84
C PHE A 45 33.08 7.46 -4.46
N LYS A 46 34.30 7.98 -4.43
CA LYS A 46 35.03 8.34 -3.20
C LYS A 46 34.47 9.63 -2.60
N TYR A 47 34.07 9.57 -1.33
CA TYR A 47 33.93 10.75 -0.47
C TYR A 47 35.00 10.72 0.62
N GLU A 48 35.74 11.82 0.74
CA GLU A 48 36.86 12.03 1.66
C GLU A 48 36.38 12.18 3.12
N GLU A 49 37.05 11.48 4.04
CA GLU A 49 36.88 11.65 5.48
C GLU A 49 37.59 12.92 5.98
N SER A 50 36.92 13.68 6.84
CA SER A 50 37.47 14.86 7.51
C SER A 50 38.35 14.49 8.72
N PRO A 51 39.43 15.23 9.04
CA PRO A 51 40.47 14.79 9.97
C PRO A 51 40.17 15.17 11.43
N GLN A 52 40.52 14.27 12.36
CA GLN A 52 40.50 14.53 13.80
C GLN A 52 41.62 15.51 14.25
N PRO A 53 41.40 16.34 15.28
CA PRO A 53 42.39 17.30 15.72
C PRO A 53 43.50 16.66 16.58
N ARG A 54 44.74 16.99 16.22
CA ARG A 54 45.98 16.61 16.90
C ARG A 54 46.24 17.50 18.11
N LYS A 55 46.76 16.89 19.17
CA LYS A 55 47.35 17.55 20.34
C LYS A 55 48.54 18.42 19.92
N SER A 56 48.53 19.70 20.28
CA SER A 56 49.69 20.59 20.23
C SER A 56 50.17 20.88 21.64
N GLY A 57 51.40 20.47 21.92
CA GLY A 57 52.16 20.92 23.09
C GLY A 57 53.10 22.05 22.70
N GLY A 58 53.30 22.99 23.63
CA GLY A 58 54.57 23.69 23.83
C GLY A 58 54.67 25.12 23.31
N PHE A 59 54.49 26.09 24.21
CA PHE A 59 55.31 27.31 24.20
C PHE A 59 55.32 27.93 25.60
N PHE A 60 56.29 27.57 26.43
CA PHE A 60 57.05 28.43 27.34
C PHE A 60 57.90 27.55 28.25
N SER A 61 59.16 27.34 27.85
CA SER A 61 60.23 26.94 28.75
C SER A 61 61.29 28.04 28.71
N ARG A 62 61.48 28.73 29.83
CA ARG A 62 62.79 29.18 30.35
C ARG A 62 62.62 30.16 31.49
N LEU A 63 63.04 29.71 32.68
CA LEU A 63 63.91 30.38 33.66
C LEU A 63 63.52 29.89 35.06
N PHE A 64 64.28 28.93 35.59
CA PHE A 64 65.01 29.03 36.87
C PHE A 64 65.52 27.65 37.28
N SER A 65 66.78 27.65 37.71
CA SER A 65 67.63 26.51 38.03
C SER A 65 67.47 26.04 39.47
N PHE A 66 67.53 24.71 39.63
CA PHE A 66 68.04 23.93 40.76
C PHE A 66 67.43 24.07 42.18
N SER A 67 66.93 22.90 42.64
CA SER A 67 67.20 22.28 43.96
C SER A 67 66.64 22.95 45.22
N THR A 68 65.57 22.39 45.79
CA THR A 68 65.63 21.53 47.00
C THR A 68 64.21 21.24 47.53
N THR A 69 63.87 19.95 47.65
CA THR A 69 62.97 19.33 48.64
C THR A 69 61.83 20.17 49.24
N LYS A 70 60.62 20.03 48.68
CA LYS A 70 59.36 19.85 49.41
C LYS A 70 58.35 19.21 48.44
N GLU A 71 57.63 18.20 48.89
CA GLU A 71 56.53 17.58 48.15
C GLU A 71 55.52 18.66 47.70
N PRO A 72 54.89 18.55 46.53
CA PRO A 72 53.77 19.42 46.20
C PRO A 72 52.60 19.02 47.10
N GLU A 73 52.27 19.84 48.10
CA GLU A 73 51.00 19.71 48.81
C GLU A 73 49.88 19.75 47.77
N GLU A 74 49.13 18.65 47.63
CA GLU A 74 47.89 18.60 46.86
C GLU A 74 46.99 19.76 47.31
N TYR A 75 46.81 20.76 46.44
CA TYR A 75 45.93 21.90 46.72
C TYR A 75 44.47 21.44 46.62
N LYS A 76 43.94 20.90 47.72
CA LYS A 76 42.54 20.47 47.82
C LYS A 76 41.62 21.66 47.97
N MET A 77 40.62 21.75 47.10
CA MET A 77 39.63 22.83 47.08
C MET A 77 38.42 22.42 47.92
N ARG A 78 38.05 23.23 48.92
CA ARG A 78 36.97 22.89 49.86
C ARG A 78 35.67 23.60 49.49
N CYS A 79 34.60 22.85 49.27
CA CYS A 79 33.27 23.41 49.04
C CYS A 79 32.75 24.12 50.29
N GLU A 80 32.21 25.33 50.14
CA GLU A 80 31.70 26.10 51.27
C GLU A 80 30.31 25.64 51.75
N GLY A 81 29.59 24.84 50.96
CA GLY A 81 28.34 24.19 51.33
C GLY A 81 28.56 22.91 52.16
N CYS A 82 29.08 21.85 51.53
CA CYS A 82 29.25 20.54 52.18
C CYS A 82 30.55 20.37 52.97
N LYS A 83 31.52 21.29 52.83
CA LYS A 83 32.87 21.21 53.42
C LYS A 83 33.72 20.04 52.94
N GLU A 84 33.28 19.30 51.92
CA GLU A 84 34.08 18.28 51.25
C GLU A 84 35.23 18.91 50.46
N CYS A 85 36.32 18.17 50.35
CA CYS A 85 37.54 18.57 49.66
C CYS A 85 37.62 17.84 48.32
N PHE A 86 37.83 18.60 47.24
CA PHE A 86 37.91 18.12 45.88
C PHE A 86 39.33 18.29 45.34
N ASP A 87 39.78 17.33 44.54
CA ASP A 87 41.10 17.36 43.93
C ASP A 87 41.11 18.26 42.69
N SER A 88 42.26 18.86 42.39
CA SER A 88 42.38 19.90 41.34
C SER A 88 42.10 19.41 39.92
N GLU A 89 42.02 18.09 39.70
CA GLU A 89 41.75 17.47 38.39
C GLU A 89 40.23 17.32 38.08
N GLU A 90 39.34 17.53 39.07
CA GLU A 90 37.87 17.44 38.92
C GLU A 90 37.23 18.85 38.74
N SER A 91 37.77 19.67 37.82
CA SER A 91 37.40 21.09 37.71
C SER A 91 35.93 21.36 37.33
N ASN A 92 35.17 20.37 36.90
CA ASN A 92 33.77 20.52 36.52
C ASN A 92 32.80 20.37 37.69
N ASP A 93 33.26 19.87 38.85
CA ASP A 93 32.40 19.63 40.02
C ASP A 93 32.49 20.74 41.07
N ILE A 94 33.39 21.72 40.87
CA ILE A 94 33.62 22.86 41.78
C ILE A 94 33.68 24.18 41.03
N HIS A 95 33.01 25.20 41.57
CA HIS A 95 32.84 26.51 40.94
C HIS A 95 33.19 27.64 41.91
N PHE A 96 33.82 28.68 41.38
CA PHE A 96 34.09 29.91 42.11
C PHE A 96 32.96 30.90 41.86
N LEU A 97 32.28 31.30 42.92
CA LEU A 97 31.19 32.27 42.82
C LEU A 97 31.70 33.64 42.38
N GLU A 98 31.21 34.16 41.26
CA GLU A 98 31.69 35.41 40.62
C GLU A 98 31.74 36.59 41.61
N ASN A 99 30.73 36.72 42.47
CA ASN A 99 30.58 37.87 43.36
C ASN A 99 31.45 37.82 44.62
N CYS A 100 31.89 36.64 45.06
CA CYS A 100 32.57 36.49 46.34
C CYS A 100 33.78 35.55 46.33
N ALA A 101 34.10 34.96 45.18
CA ALA A 101 35.15 33.98 44.95
C ALA A 101 35.13 32.77 45.91
N HIS A 102 34.00 32.51 46.55
CA HIS A 102 33.80 31.34 47.40
C HIS A 102 33.55 30.11 46.55
N ILE A 103 34.13 28.98 46.97
CA ILE A 103 34.06 27.71 46.24
C ILE A 103 32.77 26.99 46.61
N ILE A 104 32.03 26.50 45.62
CA ILE A 104 30.83 25.68 45.81
C ILE A 104 30.86 24.51 44.82
N CYS A 105 30.50 23.31 45.27
CA CYS A 105 30.36 22.18 44.35
C CYS A 105 29.04 22.22 43.59
N HIS A 106 29.00 21.58 42.42
CA HIS A 106 27.82 21.51 41.55
C HIS A 106 26.56 21.05 42.30
N ASP A 107 26.68 20.02 43.15
CA ASP A 107 25.55 19.48 43.91
C ASP A 107 25.04 20.43 45.00
N CYS A 108 25.95 21.10 45.73
CA CYS A 108 25.56 22.11 46.71
C CYS A 108 24.89 23.31 46.04
N LEU A 109 25.38 23.74 44.86
CA LEU A 109 24.74 24.81 44.09
C LEU A 109 23.34 24.37 43.64
N LYS A 110 23.21 23.17 43.08
CA LYS A 110 21.91 22.62 42.68
C LYS A 110 20.93 22.54 43.84
N GLN A 111 21.38 22.11 45.01
CA GLN A 111 20.55 22.02 46.20
C GLN A 111 20.07 23.39 46.67
N ILE A 112 20.99 24.34 46.90
CA ILE A 112 20.62 25.67 47.42
C ILE A 112 19.75 26.43 46.43
N THR A 113 20.01 26.31 45.12
CA THR A 113 19.16 26.90 44.10
C THR A 113 17.76 26.26 44.11
N THR A 114 17.64 24.94 44.17
CA THR A 114 16.32 24.28 44.27
C THR A 114 15.53 24.69 45.51
N GLU A 115 16.22 24.90 46.63
CA GLU A 115 15.60 25.26 47.89
C GLU A 115 15.15 26.73 47.95
N LYS A 116 15.96 27.65 47.42
CA LYS A 116 15.84 29.10 47.64
C LYS A 116 15.34 29.89 46.43
N TYR A 117 15.59 29.41 45.21
CA TYR A 117 15.25 30.13 43.98
C TYR A 117 13.73 30.35 43.86
N GLY A 118 13.31 31.59 43.66
CA GLY A 118 11.90 31.98 43.59
C GLY A 118 11.14 32.00 44.92
N LYS A 119 11.80 31.67 46.05
CA LYS A 119 11.26 31.84 47.41
C LYS A 119 11.89 33.00 48.17
N GLU A 120 13.14 33.31 47.85
CA GLU A 120 13.91 34.45 48.37
C GLU A 120 14.30 35.37 47.20
N ASP A 121 14.64 36.63 47.50
CA ASP A 121 15.00 37.64 46.48
C ASP A 121 16.22 37.24 45.65
N THR A 122 17.16 36.50 46.24
CA THR A 122 18.36 35.97 45.57
C THR A 122 18.74 34.62 46.16
N VAL A 123 19.50 33.80 45.42
CA VAL A 123 20.10 32.58 45.99
C VAL A 123 21.37 32.97 46.76
N PRO A 124 21.46 32.75 48.08
CA PRO A 124 22.59 33.24 48.87
C PRO A 124 23.78 32.27 48.83
N CYS A 125 25.00 32.82 48.78
CA CYS A 125 26.23 32.07 48.99
C CYS A 125 26.24 31.43 50.41
N PRO A 126 26.53 30.12 50.55
CA PRO A 126 26.54 29.44 51.86
C PRO A 126 27.51 30.03 52.90
N LYS A 127 28.57 30.74 52.47
CA LYS A 127 29.59 31.31 53.38
C LYS A 127 29.33 32.76 53.76
N CYS A 128 29.05 33.62 52.77
CA CYS A 128 28.96 35.06 53.00
C CYS A 128 27.55 35.64 52.82
N GLY A 129 26.60 34.85 52.34
CA GLY A 129 25.24 35.31 52.02
C GLY A 129 25.13 36.21 50.79
N GLY A 130 26.23 36.51 50.10
CA GLY A 130 26.23 37.28 48.86
C GLY A 130 25.41 36.59 47.75
N PRO A 131 24.80 37.36 46.83
CA PRO A 131 23.90 36.81 45.82
C PRO A 131 24.66 36.00 44.76
N ILE A 132 24.14 34.82 44.44
CA ILE A 132 24.55 34.02 43.28
C ILE A 132 23.67 34.44 42.10
N THR A 133 24.28 34.76 40.95
CA THR A 133 23.57 35.34 39.81
C THR A 133 22.87 34.26 38.97
N ASP A 134 21.80 34.67 38.26
CA ASP A 134 21.09 33.80 37.32
C ASP A 134 21.99 33.28 36.18
N TYR A 135 22.94 34.12 35.73
CA TYR A 135 23.93 33.73 34.73
C TYR A 135 24.79 32.57 35.22
N GLU A 136 25.29 32.67 36.46
CA GLU A 136 26.12 31.66 37.09
C GLU A 136 25.36 30.35 37.31
N ILE A 137 24.10 30.42 37.79
CA ILE A 137 23.21 29.26 37.92
C ILE A 137 22.98 28.59 36.56
N LYS A 138 22.70 29.38 35.52
CA LYS A 138 22.45 28.87 34.16
C LYS A 138 23.70 28.25 33.54
N TYR A 139 24.87 28.87 33.74
CA TYR A 139 26.14 28.41 33.23
C TYR A 139 26.57 27.08 33.87
N VAL A 140 26.41 26.96 35.19
CA VAL A 140 26.86 25.79 35.95
C VAL A 140 25.86 24.62 35.86
N LEU A 141 24.57 24.86 36.06
CA LEU A 141 23.56 23.80 36.14
C LEU A 141 22.89 23.49 34.78
N GLY A 142 23.17 24.30 33.76
CA GLY A 142 22.64 24.15 32.41
C GLY A 142 21.28 24.83 32.20
N GLU A 143 21.01 25.15 30.93
CA GLU A 143 19.82 25.88 30.49
C GLU A 143 18.51 25.12 30.77
N ASP A 144 18.48 23.80 30.57
CA ASP A 144 17.30 22.97 30.84
C ASP A 144 16.89 22.99 32.32
N PHE A 145 17.87 22.97 33.22
CA PHE A 145 17.63 23.00 34.66
C PHE A 145 17.14 24.39 35.11
N TYR A 146 17.78 25.46 34.62
CA TYR A 146 17.37 26.83 34.91
C TYR A 146 15.95 27.13 34.40
N ASN A 147 15.61 26.69 33.19
CA ASN A 147 14.26 26.83 32.63
C ASN A 147 13.21 26.12 33.49
N LYS A 148 13.53 24.93 34.02
CA LYS A 148 12.65 24.20 34.94
C LYS A 148 12.47 24.93 36.28
N LEU A 149 13.54 25.50 36.85
CA LEU A 149 13.48 26.31 38.07
C LEU A 149 12.59 27.54 37.90
N GLN A 150 12.71 28.26 36.78
CA GLN A 150 11.83 29.38 36.48
C GLN A 150 10.36 28.93 36.36
N GLN A 151 10.10 27.78 35.73
CA GLN A 151 8.75 27.21 35.64
C GLN A 151 8.17 26.89 37.03
N ASP A 152 8.96 26.25 37.89
CA ASP A 152 8.54 25.90 39.26
C ASP A 152 8.31 27.16 40.12
N ALA A 153 9.16 28.18 39.98
CA ALA A 153 9.02 29.48 40.66
C ALA A 153 7.74 30.22 40.22
N ILE A 154 7.48 30.28 38.91
CA ILE A 154 6.24 30.86 38.37
C ILE A 154 5.00 30.08 38.84
N GLY A 155 5.10 28.75 38.88
CA GLY A 155 4.04 27.87 39.39
C GLY A 155 3.73 28.09 40.88
N ASN A 156 4.76 28.42 41.69
CA ASN A 156 4.60 28.71 43.11
C ASN A 156 4.05 30.12 43.38
N ILE A 157 4.42 31.12 42.58
CA ILE A 157 3.97 32.52 42.74
C ILE A 157 2.50 32.69 42.35
N LEU A 158 2.02 31.96 41.33
CA LEU A 158 0.71 32.20 40.74
C LEU A 158 -0.44 31.40 41.39
N GLY A 159 -0.18 30.50 42.34
CA GLY A 159 -1.24 29.73 43.01
C GLY A 159 -2.08 28.85 42.06
N GLU A 160 -3.01 28.07 42.62
CA GLU A 160 -3.80 27.07 41.88
C GLU A 160 -4.82 27.67 40.87
N ASP A 161 -4.93 29.00 40.76
CA ASP A 161 -6.00 29.69 40.02
C ASP A 161 -5.63 30.12 38.59
N TYR A 162 -4.35 30.27 38.24
CA TYR A 162 -3.97 30.67 36.88
C TYR A 162 -3.78 29.46 35.95
N SER A 163 -4.67 29.36 34.96
CA SER A 163 -4.73 28.25 33.99
C SER A 163 -3.75 28.43 32.82
N LEU A 164 -2.47 28.69 33.10
CA LEU A 164 -1.42 28.78 32.09
C LEU A 164 -1.07 27.40 31.52
N VAL A 165 -1.05 27.28 30.19
CA VAL A 165 -0.76 26.03 29.48
C VAL A 165 0.47 26.19 28.61
N HIS A 166 1.48 25.35 28.88
CA HIS A 166 2.64 25.19 28.02
C HIS A 166 2.38 24.16 26.92
N CYS A 167 2.69 24.53 25.67
CA CYS A 167 2.76 23.63 24.53
C CYS A 167 4.23 23.29 24.22
N ASP A 168 4.50 22.07 23.76
CA ASP A 168 5.88 21.63 23.47
C ASP A 168 6.56 22.43 22.34
N CYS A 169 5.85 23.28 21.60
CA CYS A 169 6.46 24.25 20.68
C CYS A 169 7.07 25.48 21.39
N GLY A 170 7.04 25.52 22.73
CA GLY A 170 7.55 26.62 23.55
C GLY A 170 6.53 27.74 23.81
N ASN A 171 5.36 27.69 23.18
CA ASN A 171 4.32 28.69 23.37
C ASN A 171 3.56 28.49 24.69
N MET A 172 3.33 29.59 25.40
CA MET A 172 2.56 29.64 26.65
C MET A 172 1.36 30.56 26.50
N PHE A 173 0.20 30.09 26.94
CA PHE A 173 -1.03 30.85 26.81
C PHE A 173 -2.04 30.47 27.90
N GLU A 174 -2.98 31.36 28.16
CA GLU A 174 -4.04 31.14 29.14
C GLU A 174 -5.11 30.18 28.58
N PHE A 175 -5.56 29.24 29.41
CA PHE A 175 -6.65 28.32 29.09
C PHE A 175 -7.87 28.55 29.97
N THR A 176 -8.94 29.06 29.39
CA THR A 176 -10.23 29.14 30.07
C THR A 176 -11.04 27.85 29.82
N LYS A 177 -11.49 27.22 30.91
CA LYS A 177 -12.37 26.03 30.82
C LYS A 177 -13.69 26.41 30.17
N SER A 178 -14.08 25.74 29.09
CA SER A 178 -15.35 26.00 28.41
C SER A 178 -16.54 25.33 29.11
N LYS A 179 -17.76 25.83 28.84
CA LYS A 179 -19.00 25.14 29.24
C LYS A 179 -19.06 23.78 28.55
N THR A 180 -19.56 22.77 29.26
CA THR A 180 -19.65 21.42 28.70
C THR A 180 -20.75 21.36 27.65
N ASP A 181 -20.36 21.10 26.41
CA ASP A 181 -21.26 20.76 25.32
C ASP A 181 -21.37 19.23 25.20
N TYR A 182 -22.60 18.72 25.26
CA TYR A 182 -22.90 17.28 25.16
C TYR A 182 -23.27 16.84 23.73
N SER A 183 -23.32 17.77 22.77
CA SER A 183 -23.61 17.49 21.36
C SER A 183 -22.37 17.08 20.56
N VAL A 184 -21.17 17.23 21.15
CA VAL A 184 -19.89 16.89 20.52
C VAL A 184 -19.85 15.40 20.16
N LYS A 185 -19.35 15.12 18.96
CA LYS A 185 -19.18 13.77 18.40
C LYS A 185 -17.71 13.39 18.30
N ASP A 186 -17.43 12.10 18.36
CA ASP A 186 -16.10 11.54 18.08
C ASP A 186 -15.86 11.37 16.56
N GLU A 187 -14.70 10.82 16.19
CA GLU A 187 -14.28 10.57 14.80
C GLU A 187 -15.22 9.61 14.05
N ASN A 188 -15.96 8.79 14.78
CA ASN A 188 -16.92 7.82 14.23
C ASN A 188 -18.35 8.40 14.18
N GLY A 189 -18.53 9.68 14.53
CA GLY A 189 -19.84 10.34 14.55
C GLY A 189 -20.70 10.03 15.77
N ASN A 190 -20.18 9.32 16.77
CA ASN A 190 -20.90 8.98 18.00
C ASN A 190 -20.85 10.12 19.01
N THR A 191 -21.94 10.35 19.74
CA THR A 191 -21.98 11.36 20.80
C THR A 191 -21.11 10.98 21.99
N LEU A 192 -20.37 11.96 22.51
CA LEU A 192 -19.47 11.74 23.65
C LEU A 192 -20.24 11.34 24.92
N SER A 193 -19.67 10.42 25.69
CA SER A 193 -20.19 10.12 27.03
C SER A 193 -20.16 11.38 27.92
N LYS A 194 -21.07 11.48 28.91
CA LYS A 194 -21.11 12.64 29.83
C LYS A 194 -19.76 12.94 30.50
N LYS A 195 -18.95 11.90 30.77
CA LYS A 195 -17.60 12.05 31.36
C LYS A 195 -16.60 12.55 30.32
N ALA A 196 -16.64 12.01 29.11
CA ALA A 196 -15.77 12.41 28.01
C ALA A 196 -16.05 13.85 27.54
N ALA A 197 -17.31 14.26 27.44
CA ALA A 197 -17.71 15.63 27.10
C ALA A 197 -17.19 16.65 28.14
N LYS A 198 -17.34 16.35 29.44
CA LYS A 198 -16.77 17.17 30.52
C LYS A 198 -15.25 17.23 30.46
N HIS A 199 -14.60 16.12 30.10
CA HIS A 199 -13.15 16.07 29.94
C HIS A 199 -12.71 16.91 28.73
N TYR A 200 -13.41 16.79 27.59
CA TYR A 200 -13.18 17.57 26.39
C TYR A 200 -13.21 19.08 26.69
N ALA A 201 -14.30 19.58 27.27
CA ALA A 201 -14.46 21.01 27.58
C ALA A 201 -13.39 21.55 28.56
N LYS A 202 -12.88 20.71 29.46
CA LYS A 202 -11.96 21.14 30.53
C LYS A 202 -10.49 20.86 30.24
N ARG A 203 -10.16 20.04 29.23
CA ARG A 203 -8.80 19.48 29.06
C ARG A 203 -8.30 19.49 27.62
N ARG A 204 -9.17 19.66 26.62
CA ARG A 204 -8.76 19.80 25.22
C ARG A 204 -8.34 21.23 24.96
N VAL A 205 -7.14 21.40 24.42
CA VAL A 205 -6.62 22.70 24.04
C VAL A 205 -6.02 22.61 22.64
N ARG A 206 -6.15 23.70 21.87
CA ARG A 206 -5.46 23.89 20.60
C ARG A 206 -4.42 24.98 20.81
N CYS A 207 -3.16 24.71 20.50
CA CYS A 207 -2.14 25.75 20.56
C CYS A 207 -2.46 26.83 19.52
N ASN A 208 -2.42 28.11 19.91
CA ASN A 208 -2.57 29.23 18.96
C ASN A 208 -1.30 29.51 18.12
N ALA A 209 -0.16 28.86 18.41
CA ALA A 209 1.07 28.99 17.64
C ALA A 209 1.27 27.83 16.64
N CYS A 210 1.19 26.57 17.10
CA CYS A 210 1.42 25.40 16.24
C CYS A 210 0.14 24.67 15.82
N GLU A 211 -1.04 25.16 16.22
CA GLU A 211 -2.35 24.58 15.92
C GLU A 211 -2.62 23.14 16.40
N GLU A 212 -1.64 22.51 17.05
CA GLU A 212 -1.72 21.16 17.57
C GLU A 212 -2.77 21.03 18.68
N ASN A 213 -3.52 19.91 18.65
CA ASN A 213 -4.56 19.64 19.63
C ASN A 213 -4.07 18.64 20.67
N PHE A 214 -4.11 19.00 21.95
CA PHE A 214 -3.59 18.13 23.00
C PHE A 214 -4.37 18.20 24.30
N CYS A 215 -4.09 17.24 25.18
CA CYS A 215 -4.66 17.24 26.52
C CYS A 215 -3.75 17.97 27.50
N ILE A 216 -4.27 18.97 28.22
CA ILE A 216 -3.50 19.74 29.21
C ILE A 216 -2.93 18.85 30.33
N LYS A 217 -3.66 17.78 30.71
CA LYS A 217 -3.30 16.92 31.83
C LYS A 217 -2.29 15.82 31.48
N CYS A 218 -2.45 15.14 30.35
CA CYS A 218 -1.60 14.00 29.96
C CYS A 218 -0.65 14.31 28.79
N LYS A 219 -0.75 15.51 28.20
CA LYS A 219 0.07 16.01 27.08
C LYS A 219 0.03 15.14 25.81
N VAL A 220 -0.88 14.17 25.72
CA VAL A 220 -1.10 13.35 24.52
C VAL A 220 -1.57 14.22 23.35
N LYS A 221 -0.98 13.95 22.19
CA LYS A 221 -1.26 14.51 20.86
C LYS A 221 -1.51 13.38 19.86
N PRO A 222 -2.47 13.51 18.92
CA PRO A 222 -3.60 14.45 18.98
C PRO A 222 -4.49 14.17 20.21
N TYR A 223 -5.36 15.13 20.58
CA TYR A 223 -6.23 14.99 21.74
C TYR A 223 -7.13 13.74 21.65
N HIS A 224 -7.17 12.95 22.72
CA HIS A 224 -7.93 11.70 22.79
C HIS A 224 -9.46 11.91 22.96
N ILE A 225 -10.13 12.38 21.90
CA ILE A 225 -11.58 12.54 21.86
C ILE A 225 -12.29 11.22 22.20
N GLY A 226 -13.45 11.27 22.87
CA GLY A 226 -14.14 10.06 23.34
C GLY A 226 -13.71 9.55 24.72
N TYR A 227 -12.50 9.91 25.19
CA TYR A 227 -11.91 9.30 26.40
C TYR A 227 -11.46 10.33 27.44
N THR A 228 -11.53 9.96 28.73
CA THR A 228 -10.76 10.62 29.78
C THR A 228 -9.28 10.19 29.72
N CYS A 229 -8.36 10.95 30.35
CA CYS A 229 -6.94 10.57 30.41
C CYS A 229 -6.72 9.13 30.91
N LYS A 230 -7.52 8.69 31.90
CA LYS A 230 -7.41 7.35 32.49
C LYS A 230 -7.92 6.28 31.52
N GLU A 231 -9.06 6.52 30.88
CA GLU A 231 -9.64 5.61 29.88
C GLU A 231 -8.74 5.51 28.66
N TYR A 232 -8.18 6.63 28.18
CA TYR A 232 -7.25 6.64 27.06
C TYR A 232 -5.94 5.91 27.37
N LYS A 233 -5.39 6.10 28.58
CA LYS A 233 -4.23 5.33 29.04
C LYS A 233 -4.53 3.82 29.10
N LYS A 234 -5.76 3.45 29.48
CA LYS A 234 -6.22 2.05 29.46
C LYS A 234 -6.45 1.55 28.03
N PHE A 235 -6.95 2.40 27.13
CA PHE A 235 -7.12 2.11 25.71
C PHE A 235 -5.77 1.83 25.04
N LYS A 236 -4.76 2.70 25.22
CA LYS A 236 -3.40 2.47 24.72
C LYS A 236 -2.75 1.19 25.23
N LYS A 237 -3.01 0.81 26.49
CA LYS A 237 -2.47 -0.41 27.11
C LYS A 237 -3.32 -1.66 26.88
N GLY A 238 -4.52 -1.50 26.32
CA GLY A 238 -5.48 -2.58 26.17
C GLY A 238 -5.13 -3.46 24.97
N LYS A 239 -5.48 -4.74 25.05
CA LYS A 239 -5.36 -5.65 23.90
C LYS A 239 -6.44 -5.29 22.88
N LYS A 240 -6.03 -4.90 21.68
CA LYS A 240 -6.93 -4.64 20.56
C LYS A 240 -7.28 -5.93 19.83
N CYS A 241 -8.48 -5.98 19.27
CA CYS A 241 -8.92 -7.03 18.37
C CYS A 241 -8.09 -6.96 17.09
N ARG A 242 -7.68 -8.12 16.58
CA ARG A 242 -6.97 -8.27 15.30
C ARG A 242 -7.76 -7.71 14.11
N PHE A 243 -9.10 -7.85 14.14
CA PHE A 243 -9.94 -7.55 12.99
C PHE A 243 -10.59 -6.16 13.07
N CYS A 244 -11.32 -5.86 14.15
CA CYS A 244 -12.00 -4.56 14.29
C CYS A 244 -11.18 -3.48 15.00
N GLY A 245 -9.98 -3.79 15.50
CA GLY A 245 -9.15 -2.83 16.25
C GLY A 245 -9.68 -2.40 17.62
N GLU A 246 -10.91 -2.77 17.99
CA GLU A 246 -11.52 -2.42 19.28
C GLU A 246 -10.85 -3.12 20.47
N LEU A 247 -11.01 -2.55 21.66
CA LEU A 247 -10.52 -3.18 22.88
C LEU A 247 -11.26 -4.48 23.18
N ILE A 248 -10.51 -5.57 23.37
CA ILE A 248 -11.07 -6.86 23.78
C ILE A 248 -11.55 -6.73 25.24
N PRO A 249 -12.86 -6.93 25.52
CA PRO A 249 -13.38 -6.97 26.88
C PRO A 249 -12.74 -8.10 27.69
N LYS A 250 -12.92 -8.14 29.01
CA LYS A 250 -12.54 -9.30 29.82
C LYS A 250 -13.46 -10.49 29.47
N SER A 251 -13.21 -11.15 28.35
CA SER A 251 -14.02 -12.24 27.83
C SER A 251 -13.30 -13.58 27.82
N LYS A 252 -14.00 -14.62 27.35
CA LYS A 252 -13.50 -15.98 27.15
C LYS A 252 -12.22 -15.93 26.32
N LYS A 253 -11.14 -16.50 26.87
CA LYS A 253 -9.84 -16.53 26.21
C LYS A 253 -9.91 -17.47 24.99
N LYS A 254 -9.91 -16.89 23.79
CA LYS A 254 -9.60 -17.64 22.56
C LYS A 254 -8.15 -18.14 22.61
N LYS A 255 -7.89 -19.27 21.94
CA LYS A 255 -6.59 -19.96 21.94
C LYS A 255 -5.87 -19.77 20.60
N GLY A 256 -4.61 -20.20 20.54
CA GLY A 256 -3.83 -20.22 19.30
C GLY A 256 -3.64 -18.85 18.66
N ALA A 257 -3.78 -18.80 17.33
CA ALA A 257 -3.65 -17.59 16.52
C ALA A 257 -4.70 -16.51 16.84
N PHE A 258 -5.84 -16.89 17.43
CA PHE A 258 -6.99 -16.02 17.66
C PHE A 258 -7.06 -15.42 19.06
N LYS A 259 -5.99 -15.52 19.86
CA LYS A 259 -5.90 -14.96 21.23
C LYS A 259 -6.26 -13.47 21.31
N LYS A 260 -6.05 -12.71 20.23
CA LYS A 260 -6.33 -11.27 20.12
C LYS A 260 -7.61 -10.99 19.31
N VAL A 261 -8.66 -11.81 19.40
CA VAL A 261 -9.93 -11.57 18.68
C VAL A 261 -11.09 -11.38 19.67
N CYS A 262 -11.89 -10.32 19.51
CA CYS A 262 -13.08 -10.02 20.33
C CYS A 262 -14.27 -10.94 19.98
N ASP A 263 -15.38 -10.85 20.73
CA ASP A 263 -16.57 -11.69 20.51
C ASP A 263 -17.67 -11.03 19.68
N ASN A 264 -17.34 -9.97 18.95
CA ASN A 264 -18.22 -9.46 17.90
C ASN A 264 -18.43 -10.55 16.84
N GLN A 265 -19.68 -10.73 16.39
CA GLN A 265 -20.05 -11.78 15.44
C GLN A 265 -19.24 -11.69 14.15
N GLU A 266 -19.08 -10.50 13.57
CA GLU A 266 -18.27 -10.30 12.36
C GLU A 266 -16.81 -10.77 12.56
N CYS A 267 -16.24 -10.51 13.74
CA CYS A 267 -14.89 -10.95 14.09
C CYS A 267 -14.81 -12.46 14.34
N ILE A 268 -15.90 -13.10 14.78
CA ILE A 268 -16.00 -14.55 14.94
C ILE A 268 -16.11 -15.22 13.56
N ASP A 269 -16.89 -14.66 12.65
CA ASP A 269 -17.05 -15.18 11.30
C ASP A 269 -15.72 -15.17 10.54
N GLN A 270 -14.92 -14.11 10.70
CA GLN A 270 -13.55 -14.00 10.18
C GLN A 270 -12.59 -15.09 10.68
N ILE A 271 -12.82 -15.67 11.87
CA ILE A 271 -11.97 -16.78 12.38
C ILE A 271 -12.03 -17.98 11.45
N ASN A 272 -13.21 -18.30 10.93
CA ASN A 272 -13.41 -19.48 10.09
C ASN A 272 -12.74 -19.35 8.73
N ALA A 273 -12.45 -18.12 8.29
CA ALA A 273 -11.76 -17.83 7.03
C ALA A 273 -10.24 -17.65 7.21
N CYS A 274 -9.73 -17.59 8.44
CA CYS A 274 -8.31 -17.35 8.73
C CYS A 274 -7.57 -18.65 9.07
N CYS A 275 -6.27 -18.67 8.75
CA CYS A 275 -5.35 -19.70 9.22
C CYS A 275 -5.26 -19.70 10.76
N ASP A 276 -5.31 -20.89 11.37
CA ASP A 276 -5.25 -21.09 12.82
C ASP A 276 -3.84 -21.42 13.35
N LYS A 277 -2.88 -21.59 12.42
CA LYS A 277 -1.48 -21.92 12.70
C LYS A 277 -0.70 -20.73 13.29
N ILE A 278 0.38 -21.05 13.98
CA ILE A 278 1.38 -20.10 14.51
C ILE A 278 2.71 -20.45 13.86
N HIS A 279 3.42 -19.46 13.34
CA HIS A 279 4.75 -19.65 12.75
C HIS A 279 5.79 -20.03 13.81
N ASP A 280 6.93 -20.57 13.39
CA ASP A 280 8.05 -20.90 14.28
C ASP A 280 8.58 -19.68 15.05
N CYS A 281 8.45 -18.48 14.48
CA CYS A 281 8.75 -17.20 15.15
C CYS A 281 7.76 -16.84 16.27
N GLY A 282 6.71 -17.63 16.51
CA GLY A 282 5.70 -17.42 17.55
C GLY A 282 4.55 -16.49 17.17
N HIS A 283 4.53 -15.96 15.95
CA HIS A 283 3.50 -15.05 15.47
C HIS A 283 2.33 -15.79 14.79
N PRO A 284 1.08 -15.32 14.97
CA PRO A 284 -0.09 -15.92 14.32
C PRO A 284 -0.02 -15.75 12.80
N CYS A 285 -0.30 -16.82 12.06
CA CYS A 285 -0.42 -16.74 10.61
C CYS A 285 -1.56 -15.78 10.21
N LYS A 286 -1.32 -14.99 9.17
CA LYS A 286 -2.29 -14.05 8.60
C LYS A 286 -3.00 -14.60 7.37
N GLY A 287 -2.76 -15.86 7.05
CA GLY A 287 -3.28 -16.52 5.86
C GLY A 287 -4.73 -16.94 6.00
N PHE A 288 -5.20 -17.69 5.02
CA PHE A 288 -6.56 -18.19 4.97
C PHE A 288 -6.71 -19.59 5.59
N ALA A 289 -7.95 -19.96 5.89
CA ALA A 289 -8.26 -21.25 6.48
C ALA A 289 -7.94 -22.39 5.51
N GLY A 290 -7.27 -23.43 6.02
CA GLY A 290 -6.87 -24.59 5.19
C GLY A 290 -5.65 -24.36 4.31
N GLU A 291 -4.98 -23.21 4.40
CA GLU A 291 -3.74 -22.94 3.67
C GLU A 291 -2.66 -24.02 4.00
N GLU A 292 -2.23 -24.76 2.97
CA GLU A 292 -1.24 -25.83 3.10
C GLU A 292 0.12 -25.24 3.49
N ASP A 293 0.64 -24.37 2.61
CA ASP A 293 1.88 -23.60 2.78
C ASP A 293 1.54 -22.20 3.27
N CYS A 294 1.74 -21.95 4.57
CA CYS A 294 1.46 -20.64 5.15
C CYS A 294 2.31 -19.54 4.50
N LEU A 295 1.69 -18.40 4.20
CA LEU A 295 2.46 -17.23 3.76
C LEU A 295 3.54 -16.82 4.77
N SER A 296 4.51 -16.05 4.30
CA SER A 296 5.56 -15.52 5.16
C SER A 296 4.98 -14.64 6.28
N CYS A 297 5.61 -14.67 7.47
CA CYS A 297 5.11 -13.93 8.62
C CYS A 297 5.07 -12.43 8.35
N LEU A 298 3.94 -11.79 8.64
CA LEU A 298 3.72 -10.35 8.44
C LEU A 298 3.96 -9.51 9.69
N HIS A 299 4.51 -10.08 10.77
CA HIS A 299 4.86 -9.28 11.94
C HIS A 299 5.98 -8.30 11.57
N PRO A 300 5.91 -7.00 11.97
CA PRO A 300 6.90 -5.99 11.60
C PRO A 300 8.35 -6.44 11.84
N ASP A 301 8.65 -6.97 13.03
CA ASP A 301 9.98 -7.47 13.38
C ASP A 301 10.49 -8.57 12.41
N CYS A 302 9.61 -9.49 11.98
CA CYS A 302 9.99 -10.57 11.06
C CYS A 302 10.20 -10.06 9.63
N VAL A 303 9.44 -9.06 9.22
CA VAL A 303 9.58 -8.41 7.91
C VAL A 303 10.87 -7.60 7.86
N GLU A 304 11.23 -6.91 8.95
CA GLU A 304 12.49 -6.19 9.06
C GLU A 304 13.70 -7.14 9.02
N GLU A 305 13.64 -8.28 9.71
CA GLU A 305 14.67 -9.32 9.65
C GLU A 305 14.83 -9.95 8.26
N ASN A 306 13.73 -10.11 7.51
CA ASN A 306 13.74 -10.68 6.16
C ASN A 306 12.62 -10.13 5.29
N HIS A 307 12.90 -9.03 4.59
CA HIS A 307 11.93 -8.29 3.78
C HIS A 307 11.56 -8.95 2.45
N ARG A 308 12.48 -9.75 1.87
CA ARG A 308 12.33 -10.28 0.50
C ARG A 308 11.09 -11.15 0.30
N PRO A 309 10.71 -12.04 1.24
CA PRO A 309 9.54 -12.90 1.07
C PRO A 309 8.24 -12.13 1.02
N THR A 310 8.12 -10.97 1.67
CA THR A 310 6.88 -10.17 1.74
C THR A 310 6.97 -8.84 0.97
N LEU A 311 8.09 -8.56 0.31
CA LEU A 311 8.35 -7.29 -0.39
C LEU A 311 8.12 -6.07 0.52
N ASP A 312 8.67 -6.13 1.74
CA ASP A 312 8.52 -5.11 2.78
C ASP A 312 7.08 -4.91 3.30
N GLN A 313 6.11 -5.73 2.88
CA GLN A 313 4.74 -5.68 3.37
C GLN A 313 4.62 -6.39 4.73
N ASN A 314 3.98 -5.73 5.69
CA ASN A 314 3.68 -6.24 7.04
C ASN A 314 2.18 -6.20 7.34
N ASP A 315 1.78 -6.57 8.55
CA ASP A 315 0.37 -6.71 8.91
C ASP A 315 -0.37 -5.37 9.09
N ASP A 316 0.36 -4.26 9.25
CA ASP A 316 -0.17 -2.89 9.22
C ASP A 316 -0.20 -2.29 7.81
N THR A 317 0.43 -2.93 6.82
CA THR A 317 0.42 -2.46 5.43
C THR A 317 -0.99 -2.58 4.84
N PHE A 318 -1.50 -1.53 4.20
CA PHE A 318 -2.81 -1.57 3.55
C PHE A 318 -2.80 -2.48 2.32
N CYS A 319 -3.87 -3.25 2.15
CA CYS A 319 -4.09 -4.00 0.91
C CYS A 319 -4.27 -3.01 -0.27
N THR A 320 -3.48 -3.16 -1.33
CA THR A 320 -3.47 -2.23 -2.47
C THR A 320 -4.62 -2.44 -3.46
N ILE A 321 -5.59 -3.30 -3.12
CA ILE A 321 -6.86 -3.42 -3.85
C ILE A 321 -7.94 -2.59 -3.15
N CYS A 322 -8.16 -2.80 -1.85
CA CYS A 322 -9.23 -2.09 -1.13
C CYS A 322 -8.79 -0.76 -0.53
N TYR A 323 -7.52 -0.58 -0.18
CA TYR A 323 -6.97 0.60 0.52
C TYR A 323 -7.67 0.98 1.83
N ILE A 324 -8.52 0.11 2.39
CA ILE A 324 -9.37 0.42 3.55
C ILE A 324 -8.90 -0.30 4.83
N SER A 325 -8.24 -1.46 4.71
CA SER A 325 -7.82 -2.27 5.86
C SER A 325 -6.40 -2.79 5.71
N GLY A 326 -5.72 -2.97 6.85
CA GLY A 326 -4.40 -3.59 6.91
C GLY A 326 -4.45 -5.07 6.51
N LEU A 327 -3.35 -5.62 6.00
CA LEU A 327 -3.24 -7.03 5.66
C LEU A 327 -3.50 -7.94 6.89
N GLY A 328 -3.16 -7.49 8.09
CA GLY A 328 -3.38 -8.23 9.33
C GLY A 328 -4.84 -8.43 9.75
N GLU A 329 -5.75 -7.60 9.22
CA GLU A 329 -7.14 -7.48 9.65
C GLU A 329 -8.09 -8.45 8.94
N LYS A 330 -7.62 -9.15 7.89
CA LYS A 330 -8.39 -10.13 7.12
C LYS A 330 -7.51 -11.31 6.69
N PRO A 331 -8.08 -12.42 6.19
CA PRO A 331 -7.32 -13.49 5.56
C PRO A 331 -6.56 -12.97 4.34
N CYS A 332 -5.26 -13.25 4.30
CA CYS A 332 -4.39 -12.88 3.19
C CYS A 332 -3.96 -14.07 2.35
N ILE A 333 -3.65 -13.80 1.09
CA ILE A 333 -2.97 -14.72 0.18
C ILE A 333 -1.71 -14.06 -0.36
N GLN A 334 -0.64 -14.84 -0.40
CA GLN A 334 0.61 -14.47 -1.04
C GLN A 334 0.72 -15.13 -2.40
N LEU A 335 0.78 -14.32 -3.46
CA LEU A 335 0.91 -14.83 -4.83
C LEU A 335 2.33 -15.34 -5.11
N GLY A 336 2.51 -16.09 -6.20
CA GLY A 336 3.83 -16.54 -6.67
C GLY A 336 4.82 -15.40 -6.89
N CYS A 337 4.34 -14.22 -7.29
CA CYS A 337 5.11 -12.98 -7.41
C CYS A 337 5.40 -12.25 -6.07
N LYS A 338 5.10 -12.90 -4.93
CA LYS A 338 5.30 -12.44 -3.54
C LYS A 338 4.40 -11.32 -3.03
N HIS A 339 3.69 -10.61 -3.90
CA HIS A 339 2.67 -9.64 -3.49
C HIS A 339 1.55 -10.29 -2.68
N ILE A 340 1.07 -9.54 -1.68
CA ILE A 340 0.09 -10.01 -0.70
C ILE A 340 -1.19 -9.17 -0.80
N PHE A 341 -2.32 -9.86 -0.83
CA PHE A 341 -3.65 -9.25 -0.89
C PHE A 341 -4.60 -9.96 0.08
N HIS A 342 -5.70 -9.29 0.42
CA HIS A 342 -6.83 -10.00 1.03
C HIS A 342 -7.40 -11.01 0.04
N VAL A 343 -7.78 -12.19 0.53
CA VAL A 343 -8.36 -13.26 -0.31
C VAL A 343 -9.61 -12.76 -1.04
N ASP A 344 -10.53 -12.12 -0.33
CA ASP A 344 -11.77 -11.61 -0.92
C ASP A 344 -11.49 -10.60 -2.03
N CYS A 345 -10.54 -9.68 -1.81
CA CYS A 345 -10.20 -8.64 -2.78
C CYS A 345 -9.65 -9.20 -4.09
N ILE A 346 -8.74 -10.17 -4.03
CA ILE A 346 -8.19 -10.77 -5.26
C ILE A 346 -9.21 -11.69 -5.93
N THR A 347 -10.04 -12.39 -5.14
CA THR A 347 -11.12 -13.24 -5.65
C THR A 347 -12.14 -12.41 -6.41
N GLU A 348 -12.54 -11.25 -5.87
CA GLU A 348 -13.48 -10.33 -6.51
C GLU A 348 -12.95 -9.78 -7.83
N ILE A 349 -11.66 -9.42 -7.93
CA ILE A 349 -11.04 -9.01 -9.20
C ILE A 349 -11.19 -10.12 -10.25
N ILE A 350 -10.92 -11.38 -9.87
CA ILE A 350 -10.93 -12.50 -10.81
C ILE A 350 -12.37 -12.86 -11.21
N GLN A 351 -13.30 -12.86 -10.25
CA GLN A 351 -14.72 -13.15 -10.50
C GLN A 351 -15.40 -12.08 -11.37
N ASN A 352 -15.07 -10.79 -11.16
CA ASN A 352 -15.62 -9.69 -11.95
C ASN A 352 -15.04 -9.60 -13.36
N LYS A 353 -13.97 -10.36 -13.65
CA LYS A 353 -13.33 -10.43 -14.98
C LYS A 353 -12.93 -9.04 -15.50
N TRP A 354 -13.58 -8.54 -16.56
CA TRP A 354 -13.24 -7.28 -17.22
C TRP A 354 -14.37 -6.26 -17.08
N ALA A 355 -14.02 -4.98 -16.91
CA ALA A 355 -14.99 -3.92 -16.63
C ALA A 355 -15.78 -3.43 -17.86
N GLY A 356 -15.19 -3.53 -19.06
CA GLY A 356 -15.81 -3.06 -20.31
C GLY A 356 -16.62 -4.13 -21.05
N PRO A 357 -17.26 -3.80 -22.18
CA PRO A 357 -17.96 -4.80 -23.00
C PRO A 357 -17.01 -5.81 -23.67
N ARG A 358 -15.77 -5.36 -23.93
CA ARG A 358 -14.74 -6.15 -24.61
C ARG A 358 -14.06 -7.08 -23.61
N ILE A 359 -13.91 -8.33 -24.02
CA ILE A 359 -13.15 -9.35 -23.29
C ILE A 359 -11.68 -8.92 -23.19
N THR A 360 -11.17 -8.82 -21.96
CA THR A 360 -9.75 -8.57 -21.67
C THR A 360 -9.30 -9.42 -20.49
N PHE A 361 -8.03 -9.78 -20.45
CA PHE A 361 -7.48 -10.72 -19.48
C PHE A 361 -6.61 -10.06 -18.40
N LEU A 362 -6.78 -8.74 -18.18
CA LEU A 362 -5.98 -8.00 -17.20
C LEU A 362 -6.22 -8.48 -15.75
N PHE A 363 -7.41 -9.01 -15.46
CA PHE A 363 -7.78 -9.55 -14.14
C PHE A 363 -6.99 -10.80 -13.74
N LYS A 364 -6.35 -11.48 -14.71
CA LYS A 364 -5.42 -12.60 -14.45
C LYS A 364 -4.04 -12.12 -14.01
N LYS A 365 -3.79 -10.81 -14.00
CA LYS A 365 -2.48 -10.22 -13.67
C LYS A 365 -2.50 -9.58 -12.29
N CYS A 366 -1.40 -9.75 -11.57
CA CYS A 366 -1.18 -9.18 -10.25
C CYS A 366 -1.45 -7.67 -10.29
N PRO A 367 -2.34 -7.13 -9.42
CA PRO A 367 -2.65 -5.71 -9.39
C PRO A 367 -1.42 -4.80 -9.26
N SER A 368 -0.40 -5.26 -8.51
CA SER A 368 0.81 -4.50 -8.21
C SER A 368 1.88 -4.58 -9.31
N CYS A 369 2.30 -5.78 -9.73
CA CYS A 369 3.43 -5.94 -10.67
C CYS A 369 3.06 -6.40 -12.08
N LYS A 370 1.77 -6.69 -12.34
CA LYS A 370 1.26 -7.18 -13.63
C LYS A 370 1.80 -8.54 -14.09
N ALA A 371 2.55 -9.27 -13.25
CA ALA A 371 2.86 -10.68 -13.49
C ALA A 371 1.58 -11.53 -13.46
N GLU A 372 1.54 -12.67 -14.15
CA GLU A 372 0.42 -13.62 -14.06
C GLU A 372 0.18 -14.02 -12.60
N ILE A 373 -1.09 -14.08 -12.21
CA ILE A 373 -1.49 -14.50 -10.86
C ILE A 373 -1.21 -16.00 -10.74
N ASP A 374 -0.36 -16.33 -9.77
CA ASP A 374 -0.11 -17.70 -9.34
C ASP A 374 -0.59 -17.83 -7.88
N ALA A 375 -1.74 -18.49 -7.72
CA ALA A 375 -2.40 -18.74 -6.44
C ALA A 375 -2.45 -20.25 -6.14
N TYR A 376 -1.35 -20.97 -6.40
CA TYR A 376 -1.26 -22.44 -6.30
C TYR A 376 -1.78 -23.06 -5.00
N ASN A 377 -1.78 -22.31 -3.90
CA ASN A 377 -2.23 -22.76 -2.59
C ASN A 377 -3.72 -22.48 -2.33
N HIS A 378 -4.44 -21.81 -3.23
CA HIS A 378 -5.86 -21.47 -3.08
C HIS A 378 -6.72 -22.10 -4.20
N PRO A 379 -7.42 -23.23 -3.91
CA PRO A 379 -8.14 -24.01 -4.93
C PRO A 379 -9.17 -23.21 -5.73
N GLN A 380 -10.04 -22.46 -5.07
CA GLN A 380 -11.09 -21.67 -5.73
C GLN A 380 -10.54 -20.61 -6.68
N ILE A 381 -9.41 -19.98 -6.33
CA ILE A 381 -8.79 -18.96 -7.19
C ILE A 381 -8.12 -19.64 -8.38
N SER A 382 -7.47 -20.78 -8.14
CA SER A 382 -6.85 -21.58 -9.20
C SER A 382 -7.87 -22.06 -10.22
N GLU A 383 -9.04 -22.52 -9.79
CA GLU A 383 -10.15 -22.95 -10.66
C GLU A 383 -10.68 -21.78 -11.52
N LEU A 384 -10.94 -20.62 -10.92
CA LEU A 384 -11.36 -19.42 -11.65
C LEU A 384 -10.31 -18.95 -12.69
N LEU A 385 -9.02 -19.07 -12.35
CA LEU A 385 -7.94 -18.75 -13.28
C LEU A 385 -7.83 -19.77 -14.42
N GLU A 386 -8.10 -21.05 -14.15
CA GLU A 386 -8.14 -22.11 -15.16
C GLU A 386 -9.26 -21.86 -16.18
N GLU A 387 -10.49 -21.57 -15.72
CA GLU A 387 -11.61 -21.17 -16.59
C GLU A 387 -11.25 -19.95 -17.47
N ALA A 388 -10.58 -18.96 -16.89
CA ALA A 388 -10.15 -17.77 -17.61
C ALA A 388 -9.03 -18.07 -18.63
N CYS A 389 -8.16 -19.05 -18.36
CA CYS A 389 -7.17 -19.53 -19.32
C CYS A 389 -7.81 -20.29 -20.47
N GLU A 390 -8.80 -21.14 -20.22
CA GLU A 390 -9.52 -21.87 -21.25
C GLU A 390 -10.24 -20.91 -22.22
N LEU A 391 -10.91 -19.88 -21.70
CA LEU A 391 -11.52 -18.83 -22.51
C LEU A 391 -10.50 -18.06 -23.35
N GLU A 392 -9.34 -17.72 -22.76
CA GLU A 392 -8.27 -17.04 -23.50
C GLU A 392 -7.72 -17.88 -24.64
N GLU A 393 -7.49 -19.18 -24.41
CA GLU A 393 -7.05 -20.12 -25.44
C GLU A 393 -8.09 -20.30 -26.57
N GLU A 394 -9.38 -20.33 -26.24
CA GLU A 394 -10.45 -20.36 -27.22
C GLU A 394 -10.43 -19.11 -28.10
N ILE A 395 -10.38 -17.93 -27.49
CA ILE A 395 -10.38 -16.66 -28.23
C ILE A 395 -9.12 -16.51 -29.08
N ILE A 396 -7.94 -16.93 -28.60
CA ILE A 396 -6.70 -16.93 -29.40
C ILE A 396 -6.87 -17.79 -30.66
N LYS A 397 -7.47 -18.99 -30.56
CA LYS A 397 -7.73 -19.85 -31.72
C LYS A 397 -8.64 -19.15 -32.73
N LEU A 398 -9.77 -18.60 -32.27
CA LEU A 398 -10.70 -17.84 -33.12
C LEU A 398 -10.01 -16.65 -33.79
N ALA A 399 -9.17 -15.91 -33.04
CA ALA A 399 -8.47 -14.73 -33.53
C ALA A 399 -7.44 -15.08 -34.60
N VAL A 400 -6.67 -16.16 -34.41
CA VAL A 400 -5.68 -16.64 -35.38
C VAL A 400 -6.34 -17.14 -36.66
N GLU A 401 -7.42 -17.90 -36.56
CA GLU A 401 -8.19 -18.35 -37.73
C GLU A 401 -8.72 -17.16 -38.53
N ARG A 402 -9.29 -16.16 -37.83
CA ARG A 402 -9.75 -14.94 -38.47
C ARG A 402 -8.62 -14.11 -39.06
N ALA A 403 -7.46 -14.05 -38.40
CA ALA A 403 -6.32 -13.23 -38.84
C ALA A 403 -5.77 -13.67 -40.20
N LYS A 404 -5.75 -14.99 -40.45
CA LYS A 404 -5.35 -15.56 -41.76
C LYS A 404 -6.30 -15.15 -42.89
N VAL A 405 -7.59 -15.04 -42.55
CA VAL A 405 -8.64 -14.70 -43.49
C VAL A 405 -8.67 -13.20 -43.77
N GLU A 406 -8.45 -12.36 -42.75
CA GLU A 406 -8.34 -10.89 -42.87
C GLU A 406 -7.00 -10.43 -43.47
N GLY A 407 -6.07 -11.36 -43.73
CA GLY A 407 -4.72 -11.06 -44.23
C GLY A 407 -3.81 -10.37 -43.21
N ILE A 408 -4.17 -10.39 -41.93
CA ILE A 408 -3.37 -9.82 -40.82
C ILE A 408 -2.08 -10.63 -40.62
N ASP A 409 -2.10 -11.92 -40.93
CA ASP A 409 -0.93 -12.80 -40.94
C ASP A 409 0.15 -12.37 -41.96
N LYS A 410 -0.22 -11.56 -42.96
CA LYS A 410 0.69 -11.04 -43.99
C LYS A 410 1.29 -9.68 -43.64
N ASP A 411 0.89 -9.08 -42.52
CA ASP A 411 1.33 -7.75 -42.09
C ASP A 411 2.87 -7.66 -41.97
N PRO A 412 3.52 -6.62 -42.54
CA PRO A 412 4.97 -6.45 -42.44
C PRO A 412 5.52 -6.45 -41.01
N ARG A 413 4.73 -6.03 -40.01
CA ARG A 413 5.13 -6.00 -38.60
C ARG A 413 5.53 -7.39 -38.09
N LEU A 414 4.83 -8.43 -38.51
CA LEU A 414 5.13 -9.82 -38.13
C LEU A 414 6.49 -10.32 -38.68
N LYS A 415 7.03 -9.67 -39.72
CA LYS A 415 8.31 -10.02 -40.36
C LYS A 415 9.48 -9.16 -39.88
N ASN A 416 9.21 -8.04 -39.22
CA ASN A 416 10.23 -7.10 -38.77
C ASN A 416 10.81 -7.53 -37.42
N LYS A 417 12.07 -7.96 -37.38
CA LYS A 417 12.78 -8.37 -36.15
C LYS A 417 12.84 -7.32 -35.04
N LYS A 418 12.62 -6.04 -35.37
CA LYS A 418 12.60 -4.93 -34.40
C LYS A 418 11.21 -4.61 -33.88
N ASP A 419 10.15 -5.21 -34.44
CA ASP A 419 8.77 -5.00 -34.00
C ASP A 419 8.43 -5.96 -32.85
N GLU A 420 7.57 -5.52 -31.94
CA GLU A 420 7.17 -6.30 -30.76
C GLU A 420 6.35 -7.56 -31.10
N TYR A 421 5.75 -7.60 -32.31
CA TYR A 421 4.97 -8.73 -32.81
C TYR A 421 5.73 -9.65 -33.76
N TYR A 422 7.07 -9.53 -33.83
CA TYR A 422 7.87 -10.37 -34.71
C TYR A 422 7.61 -11.87 -34.46
N ASN A 423 7.11 -12.56 -35.50
CA ASN A 423 6.76 -13.98 -35.45
C ASN A 423 5.72 -14.35 -34.35
N ASP A 424 4.88 -13.39 -33.95
CA ASP A 424 3.85 -13.56 -32.90
C ASP A 424 2.46 -13.15 -33.42
N LEU A 425 1.86 -14.01 -34.24
CA LEU A 425 0.53 -13.79 -34.81
C LEU A 425 -0.57 -13.81 -33.74
N GLU A 426 -0.43 -14.65 -32.71
CA GLU A 426 -1.42 -14.79 -31.64
C GLU A 426 -1.60 -13.46 -30.91
N ARG A 427 -0.48 -12.88 -30.43
CA ARG A 427 -0.51 -11.60 -29.74
C ARG A 427 -0.95 -10.46 -30.66
N TYR A 428 -0.51 -10.47 -31.93
CA TYR A 428 -0.93 -9.45 -32.90
C TYR A 428 -2.43 -9.52 -33.22
N ALA A 429 -2.99 -10.73 -33.37
CA ALA A 429 -4.41 -10.93 -33.61
C ALA A 429 -5.25 -10.47 -32.41
N MET A 430 -4.86 -10.86 -31.19
CA MET A 430 -5.50 -10.41 -29.94
C MET A 430 -5.41 -8.89 -29.74
N GLU A 431 -4.35 -8.26 -30.25
CA GLU A 431 -4.22 -6.81 -30.25
C GLU A 431 -5.04 -6.12 -31.35
N ARG A 432 -5.25 -6.76 -32.50
CA ARG A 432 -5.98 -6.16 -33.62
C ARG A 432 -7.48 -6.41 -33.56
N MET A 433 -7.94 -7.40 -32.80
CA MET A 433 -9.35 -7.83 -32.79
C MET A 433 -10.06 -7.55 -31.47
N SER A 434 -11.37 -7.37 -31.56
CA SER A 434 -12.27 -7.22 -30.42
C SER A 434 -13.20 -8.42 -30.32
N TYR A 435 -13.26 -9.02 -29.13
CA TYR A 435 -14.17 -10.12 -28.79
C TYR A 435 -15.07 -9.70 -27.63
N TYR A 436 -16.29 -10.22 -27.66
CA TYR A 436 -17.37 -9.91 -26.71
C TYR A 436 -18.07 -11.20 -26.30
N THR A 437 -18.66 -11.23 -25.12
CA THR A 437 -19.49 -12.36 -24.65
C THR A 437 -20.93 -12.15 -25.10
N CYS A 438 -21.52 -13.12 -25.80
CA CYS A 438 -22.92 -13.07 -26.18
C CYS A 438 -23.83 -13.24 -24.96
N HIS A 439 -24.79 -12.35 -24.74
CA HIS A 439 -25.74 -12.47 -23.63
C HIS A 439 -26.67 -13.67 -23.74
N GLN A 440 -27.02 -14.10 -24.96
CA GLN A 440 -28.00 -15.18 -25.16
C GLN A 440 -27.40 -16.58 -25.07
N CYS A 441 -26.15 -16.77 -25.52
CA CYS A 441 -25.52 -18.09 -25.58
C CYS A 441 -24.19 -18.19 -24.82
N GLU A 442 -23.73 -17.09 -24.21
CA GLU A 442 -22.49 -16.98 -23.42
C GLU A 442 -21.18 -17.24 -24.18
N ASN A 443 -21.25 -17.59 -25.47
CA ASN A 443 -20.07 -17.82 -26.29
C ASN A 443 -19.37 -16.50 -26.70
N PRO A 444 -18.04 -16.50 -26.82
CA PRO A 444 -17.30 -15.37 -27.38
C PRO A 444 -17.60 -15.20 -28.87
N TYR A 445 -17.73 -13.95 -29.32
CA TYR A 445 -17.89 -13.63 -30.75
C TYR A 445 -17.03 -12.44 -31.18
N TYR A 446 -16.68 -12.42 -32.46
CA TYR A 446 -15.89 -11.36 -33.08
C TYR A 446 -16.73 -10.10 -33.30
N GLY A 447 -16.28 -8.97 -32.76
CA GLY A 447 -16.90 -7.65 -32.93
C GLY A 447 -16.04 -6.67 -33.72
N GLY A 448 -15.24 -7.16 -34.67
CA GLY A 448 -14.47 -6.28 -35.57
C GLY A 448 -13.04 -5.97 -35.12
N LEU A 449 -12.33 -5.22 -35.97
CA LEU A 449 -10.96 -4.79 -35.73
C LEU A 449 -10.92 -3.58 -34.78
N LYS A 450 -9.86 -3.48 -33.99
CA LYS A 450 -9.51 -2.26 -33.26
C LYS A 450 -9.03 -1.21 -34.24
N GLU A 451 -9.78 -0.13 -34.39
CA GLU A 451 -9.30 1.08 -35.05
C GLU A 451 -8.29 1.79 -34.14
N CYS A 452 -7.09 2.07 -34.66
CA CYS A 452 -6.09 2.90 -33.98
C CYS A 452 -6.66 4.31 -33.76
N GLY A 453 -7.21 4.54 -32.57
CA GLY A 453 -7.86 5.80 -32.18
C GLY A 453 -8.91 5.64 -31.09
N ASN A 454 -9.56 4.47 -31.02
CA ASN A 454 -10.54 4.16 -29.96
C ASN A 454 -9.89 3.54 -28.72
N MET A 455 -8.77 4.12 -28.25
CA MET A 455 -8.20 3.81 -26.93
C MET A 455 -9.07 4.33 -25.79
N ALA A 456 -10.04 5.20 -26.07
CA ALA A 456 -11.11 5.54 -25.14
C ALA A 456 -12.18 4.44 -25.17
N GLN A 457 -11.85 3.29 -24.58
CA GLN A 457 -12.87 2.45 -23.98
C GLN A 457 -13.52 3.31 -22.90
N ALA A 458 -14.77 3.68 -23.11
CA ALA A 458 -15.54 4.32 -22.06
C ALA A 458 -15.58 3.34 -20.88
N GLU A 459 -14.90 3.69 -19.79
CA GLU A 459 -15.20 3.20 -18.44
C GLU A 459 -16.62 3.66 -18.09
N GLY A 460 -17.61 3.03 -18.71
CA GLY A 460 -19.01 3.41 -18.66
C GLY A 460 -19.88 2.18 -18.54
N ASN A 461 -21.01 2.36 -17.87
CA ASN A 461 -22.04 1.34 -17.71
C ASN A 461 -22.55 0.94 -19.11
N PHE A 462 -22.24 -0.28 -19.57
CA PHE A 462 -22.80 -0.86 -20.78
C PHE A 462 -23.87 -1.87 -20.40
N ASN A 463 -24.90 -2.04 -21.25
CA ASN A 463 -25.89 -3.07 -21.04
C ASN A 463 -25.41 -4.38 -21.68
N ALA A 464 -25.14 -5.40 -20.86
CA ALA A 464 -24.72 -6.71 -21.35
C ALA A 464 -25.76 -7.36 -22.28
N GLU A 465 -27.05 -7.08 -22.08
CA GLU A 465 -28.16 -7.61 -22.91
C GLU A 465 -28.06 -7.18 -24.39
N GLU A 466 -27.34 -6.10 -24.67
CA GLU A 466 -27.15 -5.58 -26.03
C GLU A 466 -26.00 -6.25 -26.79
N LEU A 467 -25.19 -7.08 -26.12
CA LEU A 467 -24.11 -7.85 -26.73
C LEU A 467 -24.66 -9.19 -27.21
N VAL A 468 -25.12 -9.25 -28.46
CA VAL A 468 -25.67 -10.47 -29.05
C VAL A 468 -24.87 -10.86 -30.28
N CYS A 469 -24.38 -12.11 -30.31
CA CYS A 469 -23.63 -12.61 -31.46
C CYS A 469 -24.51 -12.72 -32.71
N GLY A 470 -23.89 -12.73 -33.89
CA GLY A 470 -24.62 -12.81 -35.15
C GLY A 470 -25.50 -14.04 -35.29
N LYS A 471 -25.10 -15.19 -34.73
CA LYS A 471 -25.95 -16.40 -34.70
C LYS A 471 -27.28 -16.14 -34.00
N CYS A 472 -27.24 -15.48 -32.85
CA CYS A 472 -28.39 -15.17 -32.00
C CYS A 472 -29.24 -14.01 -32.52
N SER A 473 -28.66 -13.07 -33.28
CA SER A 473 -29.40 -11.96 -33.87
C SER A 473 -29.94 -12.25 -35.28
N SER A 474 -29.67 -13.43 -35.86
CA SER A 474 -29.94 -13.74 -37.28
C SER A 474 -31.39 -14.08 -37.64
N GLU A 475 -32.30 -14.26 -36.69
CA GLU A 475 -33.67 -14.69 -36.99
C GLU A 475 -34.51 -13.56 -37.61
N GLY A 476 -35.14 -13.83 -38.76
CA GLY A 476 -36.07 -12.91 -39.42
C GLY A 476 -35.44 -11.73 -40.18
N LEU A 477 -34.11 -11.69 -40.32
CA LEU A 477 -33.39 -10.59 -41.00
C LEU A 477 -33.12 -10.87 -42.48
N ALA A 478 -33.12 -9.81 -43.28
CA ALA A 478 -32.75 -9.83 -44.69
C ALA A 478 -31.23 -10.01 -44.88
N GLY A 479 -30.82 -10.58 -46.01
CA GLY A 479 -29.43 -10.86 -46.35
C GLY A 479 -29.06 -12.34 -46.20
N LYS A 480 -27.76 -12.63 -46.03
CA LYS A 480 -27.26 -14.01 -45.87
C LYS A 480 -27.11 -14.35 -44.39
N THR A 481 -28.04 -15.13 -43.86
CA THR A 481 -28.10 -15.49 -42.43
C THR A 481 -27.59 -16.90 -42.13
N ASP A 482 -27.11 -17.63 -43.14
CA ASP A 482 -26.52 -18.96 -43.00
C ASP A 482 -25.40 -19.20 -44.03
N CYS A 483 -24.52 -20.15 -43.73
CA CYS A 483 -23.41 -20.55 -44.57
C CYS A 483 -23.33 -22.07 -44.69
N SER A 484 -23.21 -22.57 -45.91
CA SER A 484 -23.09 -24.00 -46.19
C SER A 484 -21.84 -24.66 -45.58
N ILE A 485 -20.81 -23.89 -45.25
CA ILE A 485 -19.53 -24.38 -44.71
C ILE A 485 -19.45 -24.18 -43.19
N HIS A 486 -19.91 -23.02 -42.70
CA HIS A 486 -19.72 -22.60 -41.31
C HIS A 486 -21.03 -22.32 -40.54
N GLY A 487 -22.17 -22.72 -41.12
CA GLY A 487 -23.50 -22.46 -40.56
C GLY A 487 -23.73 -20.99 -40.23
N LYS A 488 -24.32 -20.75 -39.05
CA LYS A 488 -24.62 -19.40 -38.55
C LYS A 488 -23.52 -18.76 -37.70
N GLU A 489 -22.43 -19.48 -37.43
CA GLU A 489 -21.46 -19.10 -36.37
C GLU A 489 -20.68 -17.84 -36.71
N TYR A 490 -20.35 -17.65 -38.00
CA TYR A 490 -19.56 -16.52 -38.47
C TYR A 490 -20.40 -15.48 -39.21
N ILE A 491 -21.72 -15.47 -39.01
CA ILE A 491 -22.60 -14.49 -39.66
C ILE A 491 -22.35 -13.12 -39.03
N GLU A 492 -22.06 -12.15 -39.87
CA GLU A 492 -21.83 -10.76 -39.46
C GLU A 492 -22.95 -9.87 -39.94
N PHE A 493 -23.22 -8.82 -39.17
CA PHE A 493 -24.23 -7.82 -39.51
C PHE A 493 -23.59 -6.50 -39.81
N LYS A 494 -24.23 -5.77 -40.71
CA LYS A 494 -23.89 -4.39 -41.02
C LYS A 494 -24.54 -3.49 -39.97
N CYS A 495 -23.82 -2.44 -39.55
CA CYS A 495 -24.44 -1.35 -38.80
C CYS A 495 -25.57 -0.71 -39.62
N ARG A 496 -26.74 -0.52 -39.01
CA ARG A 496 -27.89 0.13 -39.67
C ARG A 496 -27.53 1.48 -40.27
N TYR A 497 -26.75 2.29 -39.56
CA TYR A 497 -26.53 3.71 -39.86
C TYR A 497 -25.28 4.00 -40.72
N CYS A 498 -24.38 3.03 -40.90
CA CYS A 498 -23.13 3.23 -41.65
C CYS A 498 -22.62 1.94 -42.30
N CYS A 499 -21.50 2.04 -43.01
CA CYS A 499 -20.86 0.94 -43.72
C CYS A 499 -19.73 0.30 -42.89
N THR A 500 -20.05 -0.11 -41.65
CA THR A 500 -19.14 -0.83 -40.74
C THR A 500 -19.82 -2.08 -40.17
N ILE A 501 -19.05 -3.10 -39.81
CA ILE A 501 -19.56 -4.30 -39.10
C ILE A 501 -20.11 -3.88 -37.73
N SER A 502 -21.25 -4.44 -37.33
CA SER A 502 -21.87 -4.16 -36.03
C SER A 502 -21.19 -4.89 -34.88
N GLN A 503 -21.23 -4.28 -33.70
CA GLN A 503 -20.74 -4.82 -32.43
C GLN A 503 -21.84 -4.91 -31.38
N TRP A 504 -22.92 -4.15 -31.57
CA TRP A 504 -24.03 -4.05 -30.63
C TRP A 504 -25.34 -4.39 -31.34
N PHE A 505 -26.25 -5.05 -30.63
CA PHE A 505 -27.61 -5.32 -31.07
C PHE A 505 -28.59 -4.80 -30.02
N CYS A 506 -29.12 -3.60 -30.26
CA CYS A 506 -29.94 -2.89 -29.28
C CYS A 506 -31.41 -2.95 -29.67
N PHE A 507 -32.27 -2.78 -28.66
CA PHE A 507 -33.73 -2.70 -28.82
C PHE A 507 -34.35 -3.93 -29.52
N GLY A 508 -33.65 -5.06 -29.49
CA GLY A 508 -34.06 -6.31 -30.15
C GLY A 508 -34.23 -6.22 -31.67
N THR A 509 -33.76 -5.13 -32.30
CA THR A 509 -34.10 -4.86 -33.72
C THR A 509 -32.99 -4.17 -34.50
N THR A 510 -31.97 -3.60 -33.85
CA THR A 510 -31.04 -2.69 -34.54
C THR A 510 -29.58 -3.00 -34.26
N HIS A 511 -28.80 -3.24 -35.32
CA HIS A 511 -27.36 -3.45 -35.24
C HIS A 511 -26.57 -2.12 -35.32
N PHE A 512 -25.67 -1.89 -34.36
CA PHE A 512 -24.79 -0.71 -34.30
C PHE A 512 -23.32 -1.10 -34.33
N CYS A 513 -22.49 -0.33 -35.05
CA CYS A 513 -21.07 -0.25 -34.75
C CYS A 513 -20.84 0.63 -33.51
N ASP A 514 -19.67 0.56 -32.89
CA ASP A 514 -19.38 1.32 -31.66
C ASP A 514 -19.57 2.85 -31.80
N PRO A 515 -19.07 3.52 -32.86
CA PRO A 515 -19.32 4.96 -33.04
C PRO A 515 -20.81 5.32 -33.13
N CYS A 516 -21.61 4.50 -33.82
CA CYS A 516 -23.05 4.73 -33.95
C CYS A 516 -23.82 4.41 -32.66
N HIS A 517 -23.34 3.46 -31.86
CA HIS A 517 -23.95 3.11 -30.58
C HIS A 517 -23.83 4.25 -29.56
N ARG A 518 -22.65 4.89 -29.47
CA ARG A 518 -22.40 6.02 -28.55
C ARG A 518 -23.33 7.22 -28.76
N ILE A 519 -23.87 7.38 -29.96
CA ILE A 519 -24.83 8.43 -30.32
C ILE A 519 -26.21 7.86 -30.70
N ALA A 520 -26.56 6.68 -30.18
CA ALA A 520 -27.87 6.05 -30.38
C ALA A 520 -29.01 7.06 -30.14
N GLY A 521 -30.00 7.05 -31.04
CA GLY A 521 -31.08 8.05 -31.08
C GLY A 521 -30.76 9.37 -31.80
N ARG A 522 -29.47 9.65 -32.08
CA ARG A 522 -29.02 10.86 -32.81
C ARG A 522 -28.22 10.55 -34.09
N ASN A 523 -28.15 9.28 -34.47
CA ASN A 523 -27.45 8.85 -35.67
C ASN A 523 -27.99 9.52 -36.94
N LYS A 524 -27.09 10.00 -37.79
CA LYS A 524 -27.42 10.45 -39.14
C LYS A 524 -27.08 9.36 -40.14
N ILE A 525 -28.03 9.05 -41.02
CA ILE A 525 -27.82 8.09 -42.10
C ILE A 525 -26.79 8.67 -43.08
N THR A 526 -25.68 7.98 -43.23
CA THR A 526 -24.65 8.28 -44.23
C THR A 526 -24.99 7.55 -45.52
N LYS A 527 -24.77 8.14 -46.71
CA LYS A 527 -24.94 7.39 -47.96
C LYS A 527 -23.72 6.50 -48.20
N CYS A 528 -23.96 5.28 -48.69
CA CYS A 528 -22.87 4.39 -49.08
C CYS A 528 -22.05 5.02 -50.22
N PRO A 529 -20.71 5.05 -50.14
CA PRO A 529 -19.86 5.64 -51.19
C PRO A 529 -19.75 4.76 -52.45
N GLY A 530 -20.51 3.66 -52.53
CA GLY A 530 -20.45 2.66 -53.60
C GLY A 530 -19.58 1.47 -53.22
N LYS A 531 -19.81 0.31 -53.86
CA LYS A 531 -19.19 -1.00 -53.55
C LYS A 531 -17.67 -0.93 -53.42
N ASP A 532 -17.00 -0.25 -54.34
CA ASP A 532 -15.53 -0.18 -54.40
C ASP A 532 -14.90 0.66 -53.27
N LYS A 533 -15.68 1.57 -52.67
CA LYS A 533 -15.25 2.46 -51.58
C LYS A 533 -15.93 2.14 -50.25
N CYS A 534 -16.80 1.15 -50.22
CA CYS A 534 -17.55 0.75 -49.03
C CYS A 534 -16.65 -0.04 -48.07
N GLY A 535 -16.65 0.33 -46.79
CA GLY A 535 -15.85 -0.34 -45.76
C GLY A 535 -16.18 -1.83 -45.56
N ILE A 536 -17.37 -2.27 -45.98
CA ILE A 536 -17.82 -3.67 -45.90
C ILE A 536 -17.58 -4.46 -47.20
N LYS A 537 -17.30 -3.77 -48.32
CA LYS A 537 -16.99 -4.35 -49.65
C LYS A 537 -18.02 -5.36 -50.21
N VAL A 538 -19.26 -5.29 -49.74
CA VAL A 538 -20.38 -6.14 -50.21
C VAL A 538 -21.54 -5.24 -50.62
N GLU A 539 -22.31 -5.66 -51.63
CA GLU A 539 -23.57 -5.00 -51.99
C GLU A 539 -24.58 -5.18 -50.86
N HIS A 540 -25.13 -4.07 -50.38
CA HIS A 540 -26.07 -4.04 -49.27
C HIS A 540 -27.13 -2.97 -49.53
N PRO A 541 -28.31 -3.06 -48.89
CA PRO A 541 -29.35 -2.03 -48.94
C PRO A 541 -28.84 -0.67 -48.45
N ASP A 542 -29.64 0.38 -48.68
CA ASP A 542 -29.30 1.72 -48.18
C ASP A 542 -29.12 1.72 -46.65
N ASN A 543 -28.21 2.58 -46.18
CA ASN A 543 -28.05 2.79 -44.75
C ASN A 543 -29.40 3.27 -44.17
N GLY A 544 -29.83 2.68 -43.07
CA GLY A 544 -31.19 2.76 -42.52
C GLY A 544 -31.88 1.40 -42.43
N GLU A 545 -31.36 0.39 -43.14
CA GLU A 545 -31.90 -0.98 -43.13
C GLU A 545 -30.95 -1.98 -42.47
N GLU A 546 -31.55 -2.97 -41.80
CA GLU A 546 -30.82 -4.10 -41.22
C GLU A 546 -30.39 -5.07 -42.32
N PHE A 547 -29.17 -5.59 -42.23
CA PHE A 547 -28.66 -6.48 -43.27
C PHE A 547 -27.61 -7.46 -42.74
N ALA A 548 -27.91 -8.76 -42.90
CA ALA A 548 -26.98 -9.85 -42.66
C ALA A 548 -25.99 -9.95 -43.82
N LEU A 549 -24.72 -9.76 -43.52
CA LEU A 549 -23.66 -9.75 -44.53
C LEU A 549 -23.29 -11.15 -45.01
N GLY A 550 -23.61 -12.19 -44.23
CA GLY A 550 -23.15 -13.56 -44.45
C GLY A 550 -21.91 -13.91 -43.64
N CYS A 551 -21.38 -15.11 -43.89
CA CYS A 551 -20.21 -15.62 -43.19
C CYS A 551 -18.99 -14.73 -43.44
N GLY A 552 -18.51 -14.07 -42.39
CA GLY A 552 -17.32 -13.22 -42.40
C GLY A 552 -16.09 -13.95 -42.94
N LEU A 553 -15.92 -15.23 -42.60
CA LEU A 553 -14.78 -16.01 -43.11
C LEU A 553 -14.82 -16.18 -44.63
N CYS A 554 -15.96 -16.59 -45.18
CA CYS A 554 -16.11 -16.79 -46.63
C CYS A 554 -16.01 -15.49 -47.42
N ARG A 555 -16.53 -14.38 -46.86
CA ARG A 555 -16.51 -13.06 -47.53
C ARG A 555 -15.08 -12.56 -47.77
N HIS A 556 -14.21 -12.76 -46.78
CA HIS A 556 -12.81 -12.34 -46.88
C HIS A 556 -11.96 -13.33 -47.70
N ALA A 557 -12.23 -14.65 -47.60
CA ALA A 557 -11.56 -15.65 -48.43
C ALA A 557 -11.83 -15.43 -49.93
N ALA A 558 -13.07 -15.13 -50.33
CA ALA A 558 -13.45 -14.86 -51.72
C ALA A 558 -12.81 -13.59 -52.30
N GLY A 559 -12.39 -12.64 -51.46
CA GLY A 559 -11.67 -11.43 -51.88
C GLY A 559 -10.16 -11.60 -52.00
N SER A 560 -9.61 -12.78 -51.65
CA SER A 560 -8.18 -13.07 -51.65
C SER A 560 -7.69 -13.90 -52.85
N GLU A 561 -8.59 -14.24 -53.79
CA GLU A 561 -8.30 -14.91 -55.07
C GLU A 561 -8.26 -13.95 -56.28
N MET A 562 -8.02 -12.65 -56.07
CA MET A 562 -7.76 -11.67 -57.14
C MET A 562 -6.33 -11.14 -57.10
#